data_AF-A0A5Q4ZKR2-F1
#
_entry.id   AF-A0A5Q4ZKR2-F1
#
_cell.length_a   1.000
_cell.length_b   1.000
_cell.length_c   1.000
_cell.angle_alpha   90.00
_cell.angle_beta   90.00
_cell.angle_gamma   90.00
#
_symmetry.space_group_name_H-M   'P 1'
#
loop_
_entity.id
_entity.type
_entity.pdbx_description
1 polymer ?
#
loop_
_entity_poly.entity_id
_entity_poly.type
_entity_poly.pdbx_seq_one_letter_code
_entity_poly.pdbx_strand_id
1 'polypeptide(L)'
;MSYAIIGFGKIGQALARAFARSGIEVSVATTRDPESFASAAAAIGPTIDFRDAIVPSLAPVADLFRSRPTRSDTIRCNRNGEISMSTQENVQIVKDFFAAMSRGDKQGLLAICAEDIEWVIPGEWALAGTHRRHEGLADLLQKASEMVETSYPQPPEFVAQGDRVLVVGFATGRVKATNRTFEDDWVFAITVRNGKVTNIREYIDTLALARASEL
;
A
#
# COMPACT_ATOMS: atom_id res chain seq x y z
N MET A 1 -17.96 -6.04 1.21
CA MET A 1 -16.88 -6.68 0.44
C MET A 1 -16.02 -7.40 1.47
N SER A 2 -15.72 -8.69 1.30
CA SER A 2 -14.93 -9.46 2.27
C SER A 2 -13.49 -9.52 1.79
N TYR A 3 -12.55 -8.92 2.52
CA TYR A 3 -11.13 -8.96 2.18
C TYR A 3 -10.49 -10.19 2.83
N ALA A 4 -9.53 -10.82 2.15
CA ALA A 4 -8.77 -11.94 2.69
C ALA A 4 -7.27 -11.74 2.50
N ILE A 5 -6.48 -12.01 3.54
CA ILE A 5 -5.01 -12.05 3.52
C ILE A 5 -4.59 -13.51 3.55
N ILE A 6 -3.75 -13.92 2.61
CA ILE A 6 -3.16 -15.27 2.60
C ILE A 6 -1.77 -15.20 3.23
N GLY A 7 -1.63 -15.82 4.41
CA GLY A 7 -0.41 -15.87 5.20
C GLY A 7 -0.29 -14.73 6.23
N PHE A 8 0.24 -15.04 7.41
CA PHE A 8 0.39 -14.09 8.52
C PHE A 8 1.85 -13.82 8.92
N GLY A 9 2.71 -13.67 7.90
CA GLY A 9 4.08 -13.15 8.07
C GLY A 9 4.10 -11.64 8.33
N LYS A 10 5.29 -11.02 8.25
CA LYS A 10 5.44 -9.57 8.50
C LYS A 10 4.50 -8.71 7.63
N ILE A 11 4.38 -9.04 6.34
CA ILE A 11 3.52 -8.34 5.39
C ILE A 11 2.04 -8.59 5.70
N GLY A 12 1.65 -9.85 5.93
CA GLY A 12 0.28 -10.21 6.33
C GLY A 12 -0.15 -9.46 7.60
N GLN A 13 0.74 -9.35 8.59
CA GLN A 13 0.51 -8.56 9.81
C GLN A 13 0.43 -7.04 9.54
N ALA A 14 1.24 -6.51 8.62
CA ALA A 14 1.18 -5.10 8.24
C ALA A 14 -0.13 -4.73 7.53
N LEU A 15 -0.56 -5.58 6.58
CA LEU A 15 -1.84 -5.45 5.89
C LEU A 15 -3.01 -5.55 6.86
N ALA A 16 -2.99 -6.57 7.73
CA ALA A 16 -3.92 -6.74 8.83
C ALA A 16 -4.07 -5.47 9.69
N ARG A 17 -2.93 -4.87 10.11
CA ARG A 17 -2.93 -3.60 10.86
C ARG A 17 -3.51 -2.44 10.07
N ALA A 18 -3.22 -2.35 8.77
CA ALA A 18 -3.74 -1.29 7.92
C ALA A 18 -5.27 -1.39 7.75
N PHE A 19 -5.79 -2.60 7.50
CA PHE A 19 -7.23 -2.84 7.42
C PHE A 19 -7.93 -2.54 8.75
N ALA A 20 -7.39 -3.02 9.87
CA ALA A 20 -7.96 -2.78 11.19
C ALA A 20 -8.05 -1.29 11.55
N ARG A 21 -6.99 -0.50 11.29
CA ARG A 21 -7.02 0.96 11.50
C ARG A 21 -8.04 1.68 10.61
N SER A 22 -8.39 1.09 9.48
CA SER A 22 -9.33 1.65 8.52
C SER A 22 -10.77 1.17 8.75
N GLY A 23 -11.01 0.37 9.80
CA GLY A 23 -12.32 -0.21 10.11
C GLY A 23 -12.77 -1.26 9.10
N ILE A 24 -11.83 -1.90 8.41
CA ILE A 24 -12.09 -2.89 7.37
C ILE A 24 -11.95 -4.28 7.99
N GLU A 25 -13.01 -5.09 7.89
CA GLU A 25 -12.97 -6.50 8.29
C GLU A 25 -12.19 -7.32 7.27
N VAL A 26 -11.25 -8.12 7.76
CA VAL A 26 -10.39 -8.95 6.92
C VAL A 26 -10.23 -10.35 7.52
N SER A 27 -10.37 -11.36 6.68
CA SER A 27 -10.06 -12.74 7.05
C SER A 27 -8.59 -13.06 6.76
N VAL A 28 -7.90 -13.77 7.64
CA VAL A 28 -6.54 -14.25 7.41
C VAL A 28 -6.56 -15.76 7.21
N ALA A 29 -6.23 -16.22 6.01
CA ALA A 29 -6.04 -17.62 5.70
C ALA A 29 -4.59 -18.01 5.96
N THR A 30 -4.35 -19.03 6.79
CA THR A 30 -3.00 -19.49 7.13
C THR A 30 -2.91 -21.01 7.08
N THR A 31 -1.75 -21.53 6.65
CA THR A 31 -1.40 -22.97 6.72
C THR A 31 -0.83 -23.36 8.08
N ARG A 32 -0.41 -22.38 8.89
CA ARG A 32 -0.02 -22.54 10.30
C ARG A 32 -1.26 -22.38 11.19
N ASP A 33 -1.25 -23.09 12.31
CA ASP A 33 -2.28 -23.05 13.35
C ASP A 33 -2.69 -21.59 13.69
N PRO A 34 -3.96 -21.20 13.50
CA PRO A 34 -4.49 -19.89 13.83
C PRO A 34 -4.20 -19.44 15.27
N GLU A 35 -4.21 -20.36 16.24
CA GLU A 35 -3.93 -20.03 17.64
C GLU A 35 -2.50 -19.54 17.84
N SER A 36 -1.56 -19.99 17.00
CA SER A 36 -0.16 -19.55 17.03
C SER A 36 0.00 -18.04 16.77
N PHE A 37 -1.04 -17.37 16.25
CA PHE A 37 -1.06 -15.94 15.99
C PHE A 37 -1.95 -15.13 16.95
N ALA A 38 -2.55 -15.75 17.96
CA ALA A 38 -3.53 -15.10 18.85
C ALA A 38 -3.00 -13.81 19.51
N SER A 39 -1.73 -13.80 19.95
CA SER A 39 -1.08 -12.61 20.52
C SER A 39 -0.94 -11.46 19.50
N ALA A 40 -0.54 -11.80 18.27
CA ALA A 40 -0.41 -10.83 17.19
C ALA A 40 -1.78 -10.35 16.70
N ALA A 41 -2.81 -11.21 16.65
CA ALA A 41 -4.19 -10.85 16.34
C ALA A 41 -4.77 -9.87 17.37
N ALA A 42 -4.61 -10.18 18.67
CA ALA A 42 -5.06 -9.33 19.78
C ALA A 42 -4.41 -7.94 19.74
N ALA A 43 -3.13 -7.86 19.34
CA ALA A 43 -2.41 -6.60 19.18
C ALA A 43 -2.86 -5.76 17.97
N ILE A 44 -3.67 -6.31 17.06
CA ILE A 44 -4.17 -5.61 15.87
C ILE A 44 -5.62 -5.17 16.05
N GLY A 45 -6.45 -5.99 16.70
CA GLY A 45 -7.83 -5.66 17.05
C GLY A 45 -8.86 -6.65 16.52
N PRO A 46 -10.14 -6.48 16.90
CA PRO A 46 -11.20 -7.48 16.72
C PRO A 46 -11.69 -7.62 15.27
N THR A 47 -11.25 -6.76 14.35
CA THR A 47 -11.64 -6.74 12.94
C THR A 47 -10.93 -7.81 12.10
N ILE A 48 -10.12 -8.67 12.73
CA ILE A 48 -9.37 -9.73 12.06
C ILE A 48 -9.92 -11.09 12.47
N ASP A 49 -10.35 -11.85 11.47
CA ASP A 49 -10.85 -13.22 11.63
C ASP A 49 -9.84 -14.21 11.03
N PHE A 50 -9.33 -15.16 11.80
CA PHE A 50 -8.40 -16.18 11.28
C PHE A 50 -9.16 -17.43 10.86
N ARG A 51 -8.83 -17.97 9.69
CA ARG A 51 -9.43 -19.20 9.18
C ARG A 51 -8.36 -20.20 8.78
N ASP A 52 -8.59 -21.46 9.13
CA ASP A 52 -7.76 -22.57 8.67
C ASP A 52 -7.87 -22.73 7.16
N ALA A 53 -6.72 -22.81 6.49
CA ALA A 53 -6.66 -23.07 5.06
C ALA A 53 -6.93 -24.55 4.70
N ILE A 54 -7.04 -25.44 5.69
CA ILE A 54 -7.27 -26.88 5.48
C ILE A 54 -8.74 -27.20 5.69
N VAL A 55 -9.53 -27.10 4.62
CA VAL A 55 -10.82 -27.79 4.52
C VAL A 55 -10.68 -28.87 3.45
N PRO A 56 -10.77 -30.17 3.79
CA PRO A 56 -10.76 -31.24 2.79
C PRO A 56 -12.14 -31.31 2.14
N SER A 57 -12.40 -30.42 1.17
CA SER A 57 -13.50 -30.59 0.21
C SER A 57 -13.31 -29.63 -0.94
N LEU A 58 -12.89 -30.19 -2.08
CA LEU A 58 -12.86 -29.52 -3.37
C LEU A 58 -14.30 -29.27 -3.85
N ALA A 59 -14.83 -28.09 -3.53
CA ALA A 59 -15.84 -27.38 -4.28
C ALA A 59 -15.49 -25.88 -4.22
N PRO A 60 -15.61 -25.14 -5.33
CA PRO A 60 -14.61 -24.14 -5.67
C PRO A 60 -14.82 -22.83 -4.89
N VAL A 61 -13.70 -22.23 -4.47
CA VAL A 61 -13.60 -20.81 -4.07
C VAL A 61 -14.26 -19.87 -5.10
N ALA A 62 -14.53 -20.34 -6.32
CA ALA A 62 -15.29 -19.66 -7.36
C ALA A 62 -16.76 -19.33 -7.01
N ASP A 63 -17.43 -20.04 -6.08
CA ASP A 63 -18.84 -19.73 -5.76
C ASP A 63 -19.01 -18.54 -4.78
N LEU A 64 -17.92 -18.02 -4.21
CA LEU A 64 -17.94 -16.72 -3.51
C LEU A 64 -18.00 -15.51 -4.47
N PHE A 65 -17.87 -15.75 -5.79
CA PHE A 65 -17.80 -14.73 -6.85
C PHE A 65 -19.06 -14.59 -7.70
N ARG A 66 -20.23 -15.09 -7.27
CA ARG A 66 -21.50 -14.73 -7.95
C ARG A 66 -21.93 -13.32 -7.55
N SER A 67 -21.61 -12.38 -8.43
CA SER A 67 -22.04 -10.99 -8.44
C SER A 67 -23.57 -10.84 -8.44
N ARG A 68 -24.10 -10.03 -7.52
CA ARG A 68 -25.38 -9.33 -7.74
C ARG A 68 -25.07 -8.04 -8.50
N PRO A 69 -25.76 -7.71 -9.60
CA PRO A 69 -25.60 -6.42 -10.24
C PRO A 69 -26.39 -5.37 -9.46
N THR A 70 -25.81 -4.17 -9.32
CA THR A 70 -26.40 -2.82 -9.17
C THR A 70 -25.43 -1.99 -8.30
N ARG A 71 -25.21 -0.70 -8.51
CA ARG A 71 -25.85 0.32 -9.35
C ARG A 71 -24.79 1.39 -9.61
N SER A 72 -24.85 2.01 -10.78
CA SER A 72 -24.10 3.23 -11.09
C SER A 72 -24.51 4.30 -10.07
N ASP A 73 -23.61 4.73 -9.19
CA ASP A 73 -23.92 5.75 -8.20
C ASP A 73 -23.00 6.97 -8.37
N THR A 74 -23.71 8.02 -8.76
CA THR A 74 -23.37 9.41 -9.04
C THR A 74 -22.62 10.08 -7.89
N ILE A 75 -21.77 11.04 -8.24
CA ILE A 75 -21.12 12.02 -7.36
C ILE A 75 -22.09 12.51 -6.27
N ARG A 76 -21.73 12.32 -4.99
CA ARG A 76 -22.46 12.88 -3.84
C ARG A 76 -21.55 13.84 -3.07
N CYS A 77 -21.92 15.12 -3.05
CA CYS A 77 -21.39 16.07 -2.05
C CYS A 77 -21.96 15.73 -0.67
N ASN A 78 -21.12 15.70 0.37
CA ASN A 78 -21.59 15.60 1.75
C ASN A 78 -22.09 16.98 2.26
N ARG A 79 -22.80 16.98 3.41
CA ARG A 79 -23.35 18.19 4.05
C ARG A 79 -22.32 19.24 4.48
N ASN A 80 -21.02 18.93 4.39
CA ASN A 80 -19.91 19.80 4.77
C ASN A 80 -19.13 20.36 3.57
N GLY A 81 -19.58 20.08 2.32
CA GLY A 81 -18.90 20.54 1.11
C GLY A 81 -17.70 19.68 0.69
N GLU A 82 -17.44 18.55 1.33
CA GLU A 82 -16.42 17.61 0.86
C GLU A 82 -16.96 16.76 -0.28
N ILE A 83 -16.20 16.71 -1.37
CA ILE A 83 -16.46 15.86 -2.53
C ILE A 83 -15.97 14.46 -2.17
N SER A 84 -16.90 13.57 -1.80
CA SER A 84 -16.59 12.15 -1.63
C SER A 84 -16.46 11.52 -3.02
N MET A 85 -15.22 11.30 -3.46
CA MET A 85 -14.93 10.62 -4.73
C MET A 85 -15.15 9.11 -4.62
N SER A 86 -15.34 8.46 -5.77
CA SER A 86 -15.40 7.01 -5.85
C SER A 86 -14.01 6.39 -5.62
N THR A 87 -13.99 5.14 -5.13
CA THR A 87 -12.75 4.37 -4.98
C THR A 87 -12.04 4.16 -6.32
N GLN A 88 -12.79 4.07 -7.42
CA GLN A 88 -12.23 3.94 -8.76
C GLN A 88 -11.45 5.18 -9.20
N GLU A 89 -11.97 6.38 -8.91
CA GLU A 89 -11.25 7.64 -9.15
C GLU A 89 -9.99 7.74 -8.30
N ASN A 90 -10.06 7.35 -7.02
CA ASN A 90 -8.88 7.30 -6.15
C ASN A 90 -7.80 6.36 -6.70
N VAL A 91 -8.18 5.16 -7.17
CA VAL A 91 -7.24 4.23 -7.81
C VAL A 91 -6.62 4.83 -9.07
N GLN A 92 -7.40 5.55 -9.88
CA GLN A 92 -6.88 6.19 -11.08
C GLN A 92 -5.85 7.29 -10.74
N ILE A 93 -6.15 8.14 -9.76
CA ILE A 93 -5.22 9.16 -9.27
C ILE A 93 -3.90 8.55 -8.81
N VAL A 94 -3.96 7.43 -8.08
CA VAL A 94 -2.77 6.73 -7.62
C VAL A 94 -1.99 6.11 -8.80
N LYS A 95 -2.66 5.55 -9.80
CA LYS A 95 -2.00 5.08 -11.04
C LYS A 95 -1.30 6.23 -11.77
N ASP A 96 -1.96 7.38 -11.88
CA ASP A 96 -1.40 8.57 -12.53
C ASP A 96 -0.18 9.10 -11.76
N PHE A 97 -0.22 9.03 -10.42
CA PHE A 97 0.93 9.33 -9.56
C PHE A 97 2.14 8.44 -9.87
N PHE A 98 1.98 7.11 -9.90
CA PHE A 98 3.07 6.20 -10.25
C PHE A 98 3.55 6.39 -11.70
N ALA A 99 2.63 6.67 -12.64
CA ALA A 99 2.98 6.92 -14.03
C ALA A 99 3.79 8.22 -14.19
N ALA A 100 3.45 9.29 -13.45
CA ALA A 100 4.23 10.52 -13.42
C ALA A 100 5.64 10.28 -12.84
N MET A 101 5.76 9.52 -11.75
CA MET A 101 7.07 9.13 -11.20
C MET A 101 7.91 8.35 -12.21
N SER A 102 7.33 7.35 -12.87
CA SER A 102 8.05 6.52 -13.85
C SER A 102 8.54 7.32 -15.07
N ARG A 103 7.89 8.42 -15.43
CA ARG A 103 8.32 9.31 -16.52
C ARG A 103 9.30 10.40 -16.07
N GLY A 104 9.59 10.52 -14.77
CA GLY A 104 10.33 11.64 -14.22
C GLY A 104 9.58 12.98 -14.35
N ASP A 105 8.25 12.95 -14.50
CA ASP A 105 7.40 14.12 -14.67
C ASP A 105 7.15 14.79 -13.31
N LYS A 106 8.15 15.54 -12.83
CA LYS A 106 8.12 16.23 -11.55
C LYS A 106 6.92 17.17 -11.43
N GLN A 107 6.65 17.96 -12.47
CA GLN A 107 5.54 18.93 -12.44
C GLN A 107 4.18 18.22 -12.40
N GLY A 108 3.98 17.19 -13.22
CA GLY A 108 2.77 16.37 -13.19
C GLY A 108 2.57 15.68 -11.85
N LEU A 109 3.65 15.18 -11.24
CA LEU A 109 3.59 14.55 -9.92
C LEU A 109 3.17 15.54 -8.82
N LEU A 110 3.80 16.72 -8.78
CA LEU A 110 3.45 17.77 -7.81
C LEU A 110 2.01 18.24 -8.01
N ALA A 111 1.55 18.34 -9.26
CA ALA A 111 0.17 18.67 -9.56
C ALA A 111 -0.84 17.63 -9.05
N ILE A 112 -0.46 16.36 -8.90
CA ILE A 112 -1.32 15.29 -8.36
C ILE A 112 -1.30 15.26 -6.81
N CYS A 113 -0.28 15.85 -6.18
CA CYS A 113 -0.13 15.87 -4.73
C CYS A 113 -0.73 17.13 -4.10
N ALA A 114 -1.26 16.99 -2.88
CA ALA A 114 -1.64 18.15 -2.08
C ALA A 114 -0.40 18.94 -1.66
N GLU A 115 -0.55 20.25 -1.41
CA GLU A 115 0.57 21.11 -1.00
C GLU A 115 1.18 20.68 0.34
N ASP A 116 0.37 20.09 1.22
CA ASP A 116 0.72 19.57 2.54
C ASP A 116 0.99 18.05 2.54
N ILE A 117 1.24 17.44 1.39
CA ILE A 117 1.57 16.01 1.24
C ILE A 117 2.63 15.57 2.27
N GLU A 118 2.39 14.41 2.89
CA GLU A 118 3.39 13.73 3.72
C GLU A 118 3.69 12.33 3.16
N TRP A 119 4.97 12.05 2.91
CA TRP A 119 5.46 10.73 2.51
C TRP A 119 6.41 10.19 3.58
N VAL A 120 6.01 9.09 4.23
CA VAL A 120 6.76 8.42 5.30
C VAL A 120 7.43 7.16 4.76
N ILE A 121 8.76 7.13 4.81
CA ILE A 121 9.60 5.98 4.46
C ILE A 121 10.27 5.46 5.73
N PRO A 122 9.99 4.23 6.19
CA PRO A 122 10.55 3.71 7.43
C PRO A 122 12.01 3.22 7.25
N GLY A 123 12.69 3.01 8.37
CA GLY A 123 13.99 2.35 8.45
C GLY A 123 15.17 3.30 8.62
N GLU A 124 16.37 2.75 8.43
CA GLU A 124 17.64 3.45 8.53
C GLU A 124 18.42 3.21 7.24
N TRP A 125 18.04 3.95 6.20
CA TRP A 125 18.63 3.85 4.87
C TRP A 125 18.46 5.18 4.13
N ALA A 126 19.10 5.30 2.97
CA ALA A 126 19.33 6.59 2.30
C ALA A 126 18.06 7.44 2.02
N LEU A 127 16.89 6.80 1.85
CA LEU A 127 15.62 7.48 1.58
C LEU A 127 14.68 7.56 2.79
N ALA A 128 15.05 6.94 3.92
CA ALA A 128 14.23 6.92 5.11
C ALA A 128 13.98 8.33 5.66
N GLY A 129 12.80 8.53 6.24
CA GLY A 129 12.39 9.79 6.84
C GLY A 129 10.95 10.16 6.52
N THR A 130 10.57 11.36 6.90
CA THR A 130 9.26 11.94 6.58
C THR A 130 9.45 13.16 5.69
N HIS A 131 9.05 13.03 4.43
CA HIS A 131 9.18 14.04 3.39
C HIS A 131 7.87 14.81 3.31
N ARG A 132 7.93 16.12 3.56
CA ARG A 132 6.73 16.97 3.65
C ARG A 132 6.71 18.02 2.57
N ARG A 133 5.49 18.31 2.12
CA ARG A 133 5.18 19.27 1.06
C ARG A 133 5.88 18.93 -0.25
N HIS A 134 5.66 19.76 -1.25
CA HIS A 134 6.26 19.59 -2.57
C HIS A 134 7.80 19.67 -2.55
N GLU A 135 8.38 20.45 -1.63
CA GLU A 135 9.83 20.55 -1.43
C GLU A 135 10.43 19.20 -1.01
N GLY A 136 9.89 18.56 0.05
CA GLY A 136 10.37 17.26 0.50
C GLY A 136 10.17 16.16 -0.54
N LEU A 137 9.06 16.21 -1.29
CA LEU A 137 8.81 15.28 -2.39
C LEU A 137 9.84 15.43 -3.52
N ALA A 138 10.15 16.68 -3.90
CA ALA A 138 11.17 16.96 -4.90
C ALA A 138 12.55 16.44 -4.50
N ASP A 139 12.95 16.67 -3.25
CA ASP A 139 14.23 16.23 -2.70
C ASP A 139 14.31 14.69 -2.63
N LEU A 140 13.22 14.03 -2.22
CA LEU A 140 13.13 12.58 -2.18
C LEU A 140 13.36 11.97 -3.58
N LEU A 141 12.69 12.47 -4.61
CA LEU A 141 12.82 11.94 -5.97
C LEU A 141 14.23 12.14 -6.53
N GLN A 142 14.83 13.30 -6.25
CA GLN A 142 16.20 13.59 -6.65
C GLN A 142 17.16 12.60 -6.00
N LYS A 143 17.10 12.45 -4.67
CA LYS A 143 17.92 11.48 -3.91
C LYS A 143 17.72 10.06 -4.40
N ALA A 144 16.47 9.64 -4.64
CA ALA A 144 16.16 8.31 -5.16
C ALA A 144 16.87 8.08 -6.50
N SER A 145 16.77 9.03 -7.44
CA SER A 145 17.43 8.92 -8.75
C SER A 145 18.96 8.86 -8.66
N GLU A 146 19.56 9.49 -7.65
CA GLU A 146 21.02 9.51 -7.44
C GLU A 146 21.54 8.26 -6.73
N MET A 147 20.73 7.67 -5.84
CA MET A 147 21.21 6.68 -4.87
C MET A 147 20.78 5.25 -5.18
N VAL A 148 19.65 5.04 -5.85
CA VAL A 148 19.08 3.72 -6.06
C VAL A 148 18.61 3.52 -7.50
N GLU A 149 18.76 2.29 -7.99
CA GLU A 149 18.08 1.81 -9.19
C GLU A 149 17.03 0.79 -8.78
N THR A 150 15.82 0.93 -9.30
CA THR A 150 14.70 0.06 -8.94
C THR A 150 14.00 -0.43 -10.20
N SER A 151 13.62 -1.71 -10.20
CA SER A 151 12.84 -2.37 -11.23
C SER A 151 11.59 -3.01 -10.62
N TYR A 152 10.48 -2.92 -11.34
CA TYR A 152 9.18 -3.46 -10.93
C TYR A 152 8.78 -4.50 -11.96
N PRO A 153 9.16 -5.78 -11.77
CA PRO A 153 8.99 -6.81 -12.80
C PRO A 153 7.52 -7.20 -13.03
N GLN A 154 6.63 -6.84 -12.11
CA GLN A 154 5.21 -7.16 -12.16
C GLN A 154 4.37 -5.91 -11.89
N PRO A 155 3.21 -5.75 -12.55
CA PRO A 155 2.26 -4.70 -12.20
C PRO A 155 1.81 -4.86 -10.74
N PRO A 156 1.74 -3.78 -9.95
CA PRO A 156 1.24 -3.85 -8.59
C PRO A 156 -0.27 -4.05 -8.54
N GLU A 157 -0.74 -4.60 -7.42
CA GLU A 157 -2.15 -4.72 -7.08
C GLU A 157 -2.65 -3.45 -6.37
N PHE A 158 -3.90 -3.07 -6.62
CA PHE A 158 -4.55 -1.90 -6.01
C PHE A 158 -5.77 -2.35 -5.21
N VAL A 159 -5.80 -2.05 -3.91
CA VAL A 159 -6.93 -2.32 -3.01
C VAL A 159 -7.43 -1.00 -2.44
N ALA A 160 -8.66 -0.62 -2.73
CA ALA A 160 -9.20 0.69 -2.37
C ALA A 160 -10.51 0.61 -1.59
N GLN A 161 -10.63 1.47 -0.57
CA GLN A 161 -11.85 1.67 0.21
C GLN A 161 -11.88 3.09 0.79
N GLY A 162 -12.98 3.81 0.60
CA GLY A 162 -13.09 5.20 1.02
C GLY A 162 -12.00 6.08 0.39
N ASP A 163 -11.31 6.86 1.22
CA ASP A 163 -10.19 7.74 0.84
C ASP A 163 -8.83 7.00 0.75
N ARG A 164 -8.79 5.69 0.99
CA ARG A 164 -7.57 4.88 1.04
C ARG A 164 -7.37 4.01 -0.19
N VAL A 165 -6.12 3.95 -0.64
CA VAL A 165 -5.63 3.02 -1.66
C VAL A 165 -4.36 2.36 -1.14
N LEU A 166 -4.38 1.05 -0.96
CA LEU A 166 -3.21 0.22 -0.71
C LEU A 166 -2.68 -0.26 -2.06
N VAL A 167 -1.39 -0.06 -2.30
CA VAL A 167 -0.71 -0.58 -3.48
C VAL A 167 0.29 -1.62 -3.03
N VAL A 168 0.13 -2.85 -3.52
CA VAL A 168 0.94 -4.01 -3.12
C VAL A 168 1.77 -4.42 -4.32
N GLY A 169 3.07 -4.59 -4.13
CA GLY A 169 3.94 -4.97 -5.23
C GLY A 169 5.26 -5.57 -4.77
N PHE A 170 6.07 -5.86 -5.78
CA PHE A 170 7.41 -6.39 -5.62
C PHE A 170 8.38 -5.54 -6.43
N ALA A 171 9.53 -5.25 -5.86
CA ALA A 171 10.62 -4.55 -6.51
C ALA A 171 11.93 -5.32 -6.36
N THR A 172 12.76 -5.24 -7.39
CA THR A 172 14.19 -5.50 -7.26
C THR A 172 14.95 -4.20 -7.43
N GLY A 173 16.11 -4.09 -6.82
CA GLY A 173 16.89 -2.87 -6.96
C GLY A 173 18.34 -3.03 -6.60
N ARG A 174 19.07 -1.93 -6.72
CA ARG A 174 20.50 -1.82 -6.43
C ARG A 174 20.82 -0.46 -5.85
N VAL A 175 21.49 -0.46 -4.70
CA VAL A 175 22.05 0.76 -4.13
C VAL A 175 23.33 1.10 -4.90
N LYS A 176 23.38 2.28 -5.52
CA LYS A 176 24.45 2.67 -6.45
C LYS A 176 25.80 2.79 -5.75
N ALA A 177 25.84 3.33 -4.53
CA ALA A 177 27.07 3.55 -3.78
C ALA A 177 27.79 2.24 -3.39
N THR A 178 27.03 1.21 -3.00
CA THR A 178 27.57 -0.08 -2.53
C THR A 178 27.55 -1.17 -3.61
N ASN A 179 26.86 -0.91 -4.72
CA ASN A 179 26.57 -1.86 -5.78
C ASN A 179 25.83 -3.13 -5.33
N ARG A 180 25.25 -3.13 -4.12
CA ARG A 180 24.49 -4.27 -3.57
C ARG A 180 23.06 -4.25 -4.06
N THR A 181 22.54 -5.42 -4.40
CA THR A 181 21.16 -5.62 -4.81
C THR A 181 20.25 -5.89 -3.62
N PHE A 182 18.96 -5.60 -3.78
CA PHE A 182 17.90 -5.97 -2.85
C PHE A 182 16.66 -6.42 -3.61
N GLU A 183 15.82 -7.15 -2.90
CA GLU A 183 14.45 -7.48 -3.27
C GLU A 183 13.55 -6.93 -2.16
N ASP A 184 12.36 -6.46 -2.52
CA ASP A 184 11.45 -5.83 -1.59
C ASP A 184 10.00 -6.15 -1.96
N ASP A 185 9.31 -6.84 -1.07
CA ASP A 185 7.85 -6.97 -1.08
C ASP A 185 7.27 -5.78 -0.29
N TRP A 186 6.60 -4.89 -1.00
CA TRP A 186 6.24 -3.58 -0.46
C TRP A 186 4.74 -3.31 -0.50
N VAL A 187 4.30 -2.46 0.42
CA VAL A 187 2.94 -1.90 0.44
C VAL A 187 3.03 -0.39 0.62
N PHE A 188 2.39 0.36 -0.27
CA PHE A 188 2.20 1.80 -0.12
C PHE A 188 0.76 2.05 0.32
N ALA A 189 0.59 2.54 1.55
CA ALA A 189 -0.71 2.99 2.03
C ALA A 189 -0.90 4.47 1.68
N ILE A 190 -1.78 4.73 0.72
CA ILE A 190 -1.97 6.05 0.13
C ILE A 190 -3.34 6.60 0.52
N THR A 191 -3.40 7.90 0.80
CA THR A 191 -4.65 8.64 1.09
C THR A 191 -4.89 9.67 -0.01
N VAL A 192 -6.09 9.64 -0.59
CA VAL A 192 -6.51 10.57 -1.64
C VAL A 192 -7.69 11.39 -1.11
N ARG A 193 -7.56 12.72 -1.11
CA ARG A 193 -8.61 13.65 -0.69
C ARG A 193 -8.70 14.79 -1.68
N ASN A 194 -9.92 15.22 -2.00
CA ASN A 194 -10.16 16.34 -2.92
C ASN A 194 -9.40 16.19 -4.27
N GLY A 195 -9.31 14.98 -4.80
CA GLY A 195 -8.60 14.73 -6.06
C GLY A 195 -7.06 14.71 -5.95
N LYS A 196 -6.50 14.77 -4.73
CA LYS A 196 -5.05 14.86 -4.50
C LYS A 196 -4.54 13.77 -3.59
N VAL A 197 -3.32 13.31 -3.85
CA VAL A 197 -2.59 12.46 -2.90
C VAL A 197 -2.15 13.32 -1.71
N THR A 198 -2.53 12.94 -0.49
CA THR A 198 -2.29 13.71 0.74
C THR A 198 -1.34 13.02 1.72
N ASN A 199 -1.31 11.68 1.72
CA ASN A 199 -0.42 10.92 2.58
C ASN A 199 0.02 9.64 1.88
N ILE A 200 1.30 9.30 2.01
CA ILE A 200 1.88 8.04 1.59
C ILE A 200 2.66 7.49 2.77
N ARG A 201 2.45 6.22 3.09
CA ARG A 201 3.27 5.49 4.04
C ARG A 201 3.71 4.16 3.45
N GLU A 202 5.01 3.97 3.41
CA GLU A 202 5.61 2.73 2.93
C GLU A 202 5.70 1.68 4.03
N TYR A 203 5.52 0.42 3.63
CA TYR A 203 5.84 -0.76 4.39
C TYR A 203 6.72 -1.62 3.49
N ILE A 204 7.98 -1.76 3.87
CA ILE A 204 9.07 -2.30 3.05
C ILE A 204 9.97 -3.18 3.93
N ASP A 205 10.84 -3.98 3.32
CA ASP A 205 11.90 -4.69 4.01
C ASP A 205 13.06 -3.74 4.37
N THR A 206 12.85 -2.99 5.46
CA THR A 206 13.83 -2.03 5.97
C THR A 206 15.18 -2.67 6.32
N LEU A 207 15.20 -3.97 6.66
CA LEU A 207 16.44 -4.68 6.97
C LEU A 207 17.23 -5.00 5.70
N ALA A 208 16.54 -5.43 4.63
CA ALA A 208 17.18 -5.65 3.33
C ALA A 208 17.81 -4.35 2.79
N LEU A 209 17.08 -3.23 2.89
CA LEU A 209 17.52 -1.92 2.43
C LEU A 209 18.69 -1.36 3.25
N ALA A 210 18.68 -1.51 4.58
CA ALA A 210 19.83 -1.13 5.43
C ALA A 210 21.08 -1.96 5.07
N ARG A 211 20.94 -3.28 4.91
CA ARG A 211 22.06 -4.17 4.51
C ARG A 211 22.63 -3.86 3.14
N ALA A 212 21.77 -3.49 2.19
CA ALA A 212 22.19 -3.05 0.87
C ALA A 212 22.90 -1.69 0.94
N SER A 213 22.54 -0.84 1.90
CA SER A 213 23.14 0.47 2.14
C SER A 213 24.43 0.42 2.97
N GLU A 214 24.78 -0.72 3.55
CA GLU A 214 25.90 -0.88 4.50
C GLU A 214 25.80 0.04 5.73
N LEU A 215 24.56 0.24 6.21
CA LEU A 215 24.22 0.95 7.45
C LEU A 215 23.83 -0.01 8.56
#